data_AF-A0A9W6B3W2-F1
#
_entry.id   AF-A0A9W6B3W2-F1
#
_cell.length_a   1.000
_cell.length_b   1.000
_cell.length_c   1.000
_cell.angle_alpha   90.00
_cell.angle_beta   90.00
_cell.angle_gamma   90.00
#
_symmetry.space_group_name_H-M   'P 1'
#
loop_
_entity.id
_entity.type
_entity.pdbx_description
1 polymer ?
#
loop_
_entity_poly.entity_id
_entity_poly.type
_entity_poly.pdbx_seq_one_letter_code
_entity_poly.pdbx_strand_id
1 'polypeptide(L)'
;MNLIKLFSKTTGFFETTSHMAFAISEDSSGSSKAWQISWGKGVSVNLKVKKLLKKKGFGNIKYQSPHEEHGHFVVRGFWVVVKCSRNQANQEYVSYGMGADQGSYQHAEEKALLNLRHYDTDWNDSYGYSISRKGIF
;
A
#
# COMPACT_ATOMS: atom_id res chain seq x y z
N MET A 1 -18.84 -38.93 -35.26
CA MET A 1 -17.58 -38.14 -35.27
C MET A 1 -17.81 -36.90 -34.43
N ASN A 2 -17.29 -36.88 -33.20
CA ASN A 2 -17.39 -35.73 -32.28
C ASN A 2 -16.14 -34.86 -32.42
N LEU A 3 -16.32 -33.60 -32.83
CA LEU A 3 -15.28 -32.57 -32.82
C LEU A 3 -15.32 -31.86 -31.48
N ILE A 4 -14.42 -32.25 -30.57
CA ILE A 4 -14.15 -31.51 -29.35
C ILE A 4 -13.39 -30.23 -29.74
N LYS A 5 -14.07 -29.08 -29.68
CA LYS A 5 -13.41 -27.77 -29.73
C LYS A 5 -12.67 -27.55 -28.41
N LEU A 6 -11.36 -27.83 -28.39
CA LEU A 6 -10.46 -27.33 -27.37
C LEU A 6 -10.35 -25.81 -27.56
N PHE A 7 -11.12 -25.04 -26.79
CA PHE A 7 -10.81 -23.63 -26.58
C PHE A 7 -9.61 -23.58 -25.63
N SER A 8 -8.43 -23.30 -26.20
CA SER A 8 -7.26 -22.92 -25.42
C SER A 8 -7.61 -21.65 -24.64
N LYS A 9 -7.78 -21.78 -23.32
CA LYS A 9 -7.65 -20.64 -22.41
C LYS A 9 -6.20 -20.16 -22.51
N THR A 10 -5.92 -19.26 -23.44
CA THR A 10 -4.79 -18.37 -23.32
C THR A 10 -5.05 -17.52 -22.09
N THR A 11 -4.55 -17.97 -20.94
CA THR A 11 -4.33 -17.13 -19.77
C THR A 11 -3.41 -16.01 -20.21
N GLY A 12 -4.03 -14.89 -20.60
CA GLY A 12 -3.34 -13.62 -20.75
C GLY A 12 -2.75 -13.29 -19.38
N PHE A 13 -1.46 -13.53 -19.24
CA PHE A 13 -0.64 -13.03 -18.15
C PHE A 13 -0.57 -11.51 -18.35
N PHE A 14 -1.63 -10.79 -18.00
CA PHE A 14 -1.52 -9.36 -17.78
C PHE A 14 -0.58 -9.21 -16.60
N GLU A 15 0.68 -8.91 -16.86
CA GLU A 15 1.55 -8.34 -15.86
C GLU A 15 0.89 -7.03 -15.39
N THR A 16 0.06 -7.13 -14.34
CA THR A 16 -0.42 -5.98 -13.59
C THR A 16 0.80 -5.40 -12.88
N THR A 17 1.57 -4.61 -13.62
CA THR A 17 2.71 -3.89 -13.07
C THR A 17 2.14 -2.75 -12.24
N SER A 18 2.34 -2.79 -10.92
CA SER A 18 1.94 -1.65 -10.09
C SER A 18 2.66 -0.39 -10.56
N HIS A 19 1.94 0.72 -10.51
CA HIS A 19 2.45 2.05 -10.88
C HIS A 19 3.04 2.81 -9.69
N MET A 20 2.91 2.20 -8.51
CA MET A 20 3.41 2.71 -7.25
C MET A 20 3.86 1.58 -6.34
N ALA A 21 4.83 1.88 -5.50
CA ALA A 21 5.23 1.05 -4.38
C ALA A 21 5.07 1.83 -3.09
N PHE A 22 4.58 1.15 -2.06
CA PHE A 22 4.56 1.66 -0.70
C PHE A 22 5.21 0.65 0.23
N ALA A 23 6.14 1.15 1.03
CA ALA A 23 6.88 0.34 1.98
C ALA A 23 6.88 0.99 3.35
N ILE A 24 6.82 0.15 4.37
CA ILE A 24 6.84 0.52 5.79
C ILE A 24 8.10 -0.11 6.41
N SER A 25 8.73 0.61 7.34
CA SER A 25 9.70 0.07 8.28
C SER A 25 9.02 -0.16 9.62
N GLU A 26 9.23 -1.33 10.20
CA GLU A 26 8.62 -1.74 11.47
C GLU A 26 9.70 -2.04 12.51
N ASP A 27 9.42 -1.84 13.79
CA ASP A 27 10.22 -2.40 14.87
C ASP A 27 9.87 -3.87 15.15
N SER A 28 10.44 -4.41 16.23
CA SER A 28 10.24 -5.80 16.64
C SER A 28 8.81 -6.11 17.13
N SER A 29 8.00 -5.10 17.48
CA SER A 29 6.59 -5.30 17.84
C SER A 29 5.65 -5.17 16.63
N GLY A 30 6.20 -4.90 15.44
CA GLY A 30 5.41 -4.63 14.23
C GLY A 30 4.89 -3.19 14.15
N SER A 31 5.30 -2.31 15.07
CA SER A 31 4.92 -0.89 15.05
C SER A 31 5.73 -0.15 13.99
N SER A 32 5.04 0.65 13.18
CA SER A 32 5.64 1.39 12.07
C SER A 32 6.53 2.53 12.55
N LYS A 33 7.78 2.59 12.07
CA LYS A 33 8.73 3.69 12.33
C LYS A 33 8.80 4.69 11.20
N ALA A 34 8.60 4.25 9.96
CA ALA A 34 8.63 5.11 8.78
C ALA A 34 7.92 4.47 7.61
N TRP A 35 7.51 5.29 6.66
CA TRP A 35 6.97 4.84 5.38
C TRP A 35 7.64 5.56 4.21
N GLN A 36 7.56 4.97 3.03
CA GLN A 36 8.01 5.59 1.79
C GLN A 36 7.15 5.14 0.61
N ILE A 37 6.83 6.11 -0.24
CA ILE A 37 6.17 5.89 -1.52
C ILE A 37 7.13 6.20 -2.68
N SER A 38 6.98 5.49 -3.79
CA SER A 38 7.58 5.85 -5.07
C SER A 38 6.64 5.50 -6.20
N TRP A 39 6.75 6.28 -7.26
CA TRP A 39 6.02 6.14 -8.52
C TRP A 39 6.93 5.53 -9.58
N GLY A 40 6.37 4.77 -10.52
CA GLY A 40 7.08 4.14 -11.63
C GLY A 40 6.48 2.78 -11.98
N LYS A 41 7.12 1.98 -12.83
CA LYS A 41 6.61 0.66 -13.21
C LYS A 41 7.44 -0.49 -12.67
N GLY A 42 6.75 -1.52 -12.19
CA GLY A 42 7.31 -2.84 -11.89
C GLY A 42 8.30 -2.87 -10.72
N VAL A 43 9.15 -3.90 -10.70
CA VAL A 43 10.05 -4.25 -9.57
C VAL A 43 10.99 -3.10 -9.18
N SER A 44 11.36 -2.23 -10.13
CA SER A 44 12.26 -1.10 -9.90
C SER A 44 11.76 -0.14 -8.81
N VAL A 45 10.43 0.02 -8.69
CA VAL A 45 9.81 0.95 -7.74
C VAL A 45 9.90 0.42 -6.31
N ASN A 46 9.69 -0.88 -6.12
CA ASN A 46 9.88 -1.57 -4.84
C ASN A 46 11.34 -1.42 -4.35
N LEU A 47 12.30 -1.68 -5.24
CA LEU A 47 13.72 -1.51 -4.89
C LEU A 47 14.05 -0.06 -4.52
N LYS A 48 13.45 0.91 -5.19
CA LYS A 48 13.63 2.35 -4.91
C LYS A 48 13.10 2.74 -3.53
N VAL A 49 11.88 2.35 -3.16
CA VAL A 49 11.34 2.69 -1.82
C VAL A 49 12.16 2.05 -0.70
N LYS A 50 12.60 0.79 -0.89
CA LYS A 50 13.46 0.11 0.08
C LYS A 50 14.82 0.79 0.21
N LYS A 51 15.45 1.18 -0.91
CA LYS A 51 16.73 1.92 -0.89
C LYS A 51 16.59 3.26 -0.17
N LEU A 52 15.49 3.98 -0.37
CA LEU A 52 15.21 5.26 0.30
C LEU A 52 15.05 5.10 1.82
N LEU A 53 14.33 4.08 2.28
CA LEU A 53 14.20 3.79 3.72
C LEU A 53 15.54 3.37 4.34
N LYS A 54 16.31 2.50 3.68
CA LYS A 54 17.66 2.12 4.13
C LYS A 54 18.61 3.31 4.23
N LYS A 55 18.58 4.22 3.23
CA LYS A 55 19.40 5.44 3.25
C LYS A 55 19.09 6.34 4.45
N LYS A 56 17.85 6.31 4.96
CA LYS A 56 17.41 7.02 6.16
C LYS A 56 17.73 6.28 7.48
N GLY A 57 18.40 5.14 7.42
CA GLY A 57 18.77 4.34 8.61
C GLY A 57 17.71 3.35 9.08
N PHE A 58 16.62 3.16 8.32
CA PHE A 58 15.54 2.24 8.71
C PHE A 58 15.81 0.78 8.31
N GLY A 59 15.50 -0.14 9.23
CA GLY A 59 15.56 -1.60 9.06
C GLY A 59 14.17 -2.24 8.87
N ASN A 60 14.12 -3.57 8.81
CA ASN A 60 12.89 -4.38 8.72
C ASN A 60 11.79 -3.76 7.82
N ILE A 61 12.07 -3.75 6.51
CA ILE A 61 11.21 -3.07 5.52
C ILE A 61 10.23 -4.08 4.92
N LYS A 62 8.94 -3.81 5.07
CA LYS A 62 7.82 -4.56 4.48
C LYS A 62 7.25 -3.78 3.31
N TYR A 63 6.90 -4.51 2.24
CA TYR A 63 6.12 -3.95 1.14
C TYR A 63 4.66 -4.24 1.41
N GLN A 64 3.81 -3.27 1.13
CA GLN A 64 2.40 -3.56 0.96
C GLN A 64 2.18 -4.09 -0.45
N SER A 65 1.58 -5.26 -0.53
CA SER A 65 1.26 -5.96 -1.76
C SER A 65 0.42 -5.07 -2.70
N PRO A 66 0.74 -5.03 -4.01
CA PRO A 66 -0.11 -4.43 -5.02
C PRO A 66 -1.54 -4.96 -4.93
N HIS A 67 -2.52 -4.07 -4.72
CA HIS A 67 -3.93 -4.42 -4.77
C HIS A 67 -4.71 -3.29 -5.46
N GLU A 68 -5.67 -3.67 -6.31
CA GLU A 68 -6.45 -2.71 -7.09
C GLU A 68 -7.36 -1.87 -6.19
N GLU A 69 -7.92 -2.50 -5.16
CA GLU A 69 -8.76 -1.85 -4.14
C GLU A 69 -8.00 -0.75 -3.37
N HIS A 70 -6.67 -0.82 -3.30
CA HIS A 70 -5.84 0.21 -2.67
C HIS A 70 -5.34 1.27 -3.67
N GLY A 71 -5.63 1.10 -4.97
CA GLY A 71 -5.20 2.03 -6.01
C GLY A 71 -3.78 1.84 -6.52
N HIS A 72 -3.12 0.70 -6.22
CA HIS A 72 -1.70 0.48 -6.58
C HIS A 72 -1.41 0.46 -8.09
N PHE A 73 -2.44 0.35 -8.93
CA PHE A 73 -2.35 0.36 -10.40
C PHE A 73 -2.71 1.70 -11.03
N VAL A 74 -3.10 2.70 -10.24
CA VAL A 74 -3.42 4.04 -10.72
C VAL A 74 -2.17 4.69 -11.31
N VAL A 75 -2.26 5.16 -12.56
CA VAL A 75 -1.12 5.78 -13.27
C VAL A 75 -0.92 7.25 -12.89
N ARG A 76 -2.02 7.96 -12.63
CA ARG A 76 -2.08 9.38 -12.25
C ARG A 76 -3.30 9.62 -11.37
N GLY A 77 -3.24 10.56 -10.45
CA GLY A 77 -4.40 10.90 -9.62
C GLY A 77 -4.03 11.44 -8.25
N PHE A 78 -4.92 11.24 -7.31
CA PHE A 78 -4.78 11.61 -5.90
C PHE A 78 -4.22 10.43 -5.12
N TRP A 79 -3.37 10.71 -4.14
CA TRP A 79 -2.90 9.73 -3.18
C TRP A 79 -2.98 10.26 -1.76
N VAL A 80 -3.23 9.36 -0.82
CA VAL A 80 -3.33 9.63 0.61
C VAL A 80 -2.58 8.55 1.39
N VAL A 81 -1.84 8.96 2.39
CA VAL A 81 -1.30 8.10 3.43
C VAL A 81 -1.95 8.47 4.75
N VAL A 82 -2.62 7.51 5.37
CA VAL A 82 -3.22 7.64 6.70
C VAL A 82 -2.30 7.04 7.76
N LYS A 83 -2.33 7.59 8.97
CA LYS A 83 -1.63 7.10 10.16
C LYS A 83 -2.66 6.83 11.25
N CYS A 84 -2.63 5.63 11.81
CA CYS A 84 -3.26 5.33 13.09
C CYS A 84 -2.18 5.27 14.18
N SER A 85 -2.51 5.77 15.37
CA SER A 85 -1.73 5.56 16.58
C SER A 85 -2.67 5.09 17.68
N ARG A 86 -2.34 3.97 18.33
CA ARG A 86 -3.09 3.42 19.46
C ARG A 86 -2.15 2.97 20.56
N ASN A 87 -2.66 2.86 21.78
CA ASN A 87 -1.92 2.20 22.86
C ASN A 87 -2.15 0.69 22.80
N GLN A 88 -1.07 -0.09 22.72
CA GLN A 88 -1.07 -1.54 22.77
C GLN A 88 -0.03 -1.98 23.80
N ALA A 89 -0.46 -2.70 24.84
CA ALA A 89 0.43 -3.13 25.94
C ALA A 89 1.28 -1.99 26.55
N ASN A 90 0.66 -0.84 26.83
CA ASN A 90 1.32 0.38 27.36
C ASN A 90 2.40 0.98 26.44
N GLN A 91 2.39 0.65 25.16
CA GLN A 91 3.28 1.23 24.16
C GLN A 91 2.46 1.82 23.00
N GLU A 92 2.98 2.90 22.42
CA GLU A 92 2.40 3.46 21.19
C GLU A 92 2.65 2.50 20.02
N TYR A 93 1.56 2.00 19.43
CA TYR A 93 1.56 1.23 18.21
C TYR A 93 1.11 2.12 17.05
N VAL A 94 1.94 2.19 16.01
CA VAL A 94 1.70 3.00 14.83
C VAL A 94 1.52 2.11 13.61
N SER A 95 0.51 2.40 12.81
CA SER A 95 0.28 1.76 11.52
C SER A 95 -0.02 2.80 10.45
N TYR A 96 0.29 2.46 9.20
CA TYR A 96 0.04 3.31 8.05
C TYR A 96 -0.76 2.56 6.99
N GLY A 97 -1.65 3.28 6.34
CA GLY A 97 -2.36 2.84 5.14
C GLY A 97 -2.10 3.79 3.99
N MET A 98 -2.00 3.28 2.77
CA MET A 98 -1.85 4.09 1.57
C MET A 98 -2.94 3.76 0.55
N GLY A 99 -3.52 4.81 -0.04
CA GLY A 99 -4.55 4.69 -1.06
C GLY A 99 -4.36 5.69 -2.18
N ALA A 100 -4.77 5.31 -3.38
CA ALA A 100 -4.79 6.19 -4.54
C ALA A 100 -6.05 6.05 -5.40
N ASP A 101 -6.49 7.17 -5.96
CA ASP A 101 -7.68 7.24 -6.80
C ASP A 101 -7.55 8.30 -7.89
N GLN A 102 -8.20 8.09 -9.04
CA GLN A 102 -8.17 9.05 -10.14
C GLN A 102 -9.15 10.20 -9.95
N GLY A 103 -10.20 10.01 -9.14
CA GLY A 103 -11.32 10.93 -9.01
C GLY A 103 -11.14 11.99 -7.93
N SER A 104 -10.76 11.61 -6.71
CA SER A 104 -10.70 12.55 -5.58
C SER A 104 -9.77 12.13 -4.45
N TYR A 105 -9.42 13.10 -3.58
CA TYR A 105 -8.76 12.81 -2.31
C TYR A 105 -9.62 11.96 -1.38
N GLN A 106 -10.95 12.14 -1.39
CA GLN A 106 -11.86 11.40 -0.52
C GLN A 106 -11.82 9.90 -0.86
N HIS A 107 -11.93 9.53 -2.13
CA HIS A 107 -11.82 8.13 -2.53
C HIS A 107 -10.41 7.56 -2.28
N ALA A 108 -9.35 8.36 -2.47
CA ALA A 108 -7.99 7.94 -2.15
C ALA A 108 -7.81 7.68 -0.64
N GLU A 109 -8.48 8.45 0.22
CA GLU A 109 -8.51 8.28 1.67
C GLU A 109 -9.30 7.03 2.09
N GLU A 110 -10.47 6.78 1.50
CA GLU A 110 -11.24 5.55 1.70
C GLU A 110 -10.41 4.31 1.36
N LYS A 111 -9.68 4.34 0.24
CA LYS A 111 -8.75 3.27 -0.16
C LYS A 111 -7.56 3.13 0.79
N ALA A 112 -7.07 4.24 1.34
CA ALA A 112 -6.00 4.22 2.33
C ALA A 112 -6.45 3.55 3.64
N LEU A 113 -7.71 3.73 4.03
CA LEU A 113 -8.31 3.04 5.19
C LEU A 113 -8.53 1.56 4.94
N LEU A 114 -8.96 1.16 3.74
CA LEU A 114 -9.03 -0.26 3.37
C LEU A 114 -7.67 -0.93 3.49
N ASN A 115 -6.64 -0.25 2.97
CA ASN A 115 -5.27 -0.71 3.07
C ASN A 115 -4.76 -0.78 4.52
N LEU A 116 -5.07 0.22 5.35
CA LEU A 116 -4.76 0.21 6.78
C LEU A 116 -5.36 -1.03 7.47
N ARG A 117 -6.66 -1.28 7.27
CA ARG A 117 -7.39 -2.43 7.82
C ARG A 117 -6.82 -3.78 7.35
N HIS A 118 -6.32 -3.83 6.12
CA HIS A 118 -5.72 -5.04 5.55
C HIS A 118 -4.42 -5.43 6.27
N TYR A 119 -3.59 -4.44 6.64
CA TYR A 119 -2.29 -4.69 7.26
C TYR A 119 -2.30 -4.63 8.79
N ASP A 120 -3.30 -3.99 9.37
CA ASP A 120 -3.50 -3.84 10.80
C ASP A 120 -4.85 -4.43 11.20
N THR A 121 -4.86 -5.75 11.40
CA THR A 121 -6.10 -6.52 11.67
C THR A 121 -6.75 -6.16 13.00
N ASP A 122 -5.99 -5.55 13.92
CA ASP A 122 -6.50 -5.10 15.21
C ASP A 122 -7.11 -3.69 15.14
N TRP A 123 -6.94 -2.99 14.01
CA TRP A 123 -7.48 -1.65 13.82
C TRP A 123 -9.02 -1.66 13.84
N ASN A 124 -9.59 -0.63 14.45
CA ASN A 124 -11.02 -0.34 14.38
C ASN A 124 -11.28 1.17 14.39
N ASP A 125 -12.50 1.57 14.02
CA ASP A 125 -12.87 2.97 13.84
C ASP A 125 -12.71 3.83 15.12
N SER A 126 -12.76 3.22 16.32
CA SER A 126 -12.63 3.95 17.59
C SER A 126 -11.21 4.48 17.84
N TYR A 127 -10.20 3.90 17.21
CA TYR A 127 -8.83 4.42 17.26
C TYR A 127 -8.64 5.66 16.38
N GLY A 128 -9.54 5.86 15.41
CA GLY A 128 -9.43 6.93 14.42
C GLY A 128 -8.17 6.82 13.57
N TYR A 129 -7.88 7.91 12.86
CA TYR A 129 -6.67 8.08 12.06
C TYR A 129 -6.44 9.56 11.77
N SER A 130 -5.27 9.86 11.20
CA SER A 130 -4.94 11.18 10.66
C SER A 130 -4.32 11.03 9.27
N ILE A 131 -4.46 12.06 8.42
CA ILE A 131 -3.74 12.11 7.15
C ILE A 131 -2.27 12.44 7.44
N SER A 132 -1.38 11.47 7.24
CA SER A 132 0.06 11.70 7.37
C SER A 132 0.61 12.51 6.20
N ARG A 133 0.13 12.24 4.98
CA ARG A 133 0.47 13.01 3.77
C ARG A 133 -0.56 12.74 2.67
N LYS A 134 -0.73 13.69 1.77
CA LYS A 134 -1.48 13.52 0.53
C LYS A 134 -0.85 14.32 -0.60
N GLY A 135 -1.21 13.99 -1.83
CA GLY A 135 -0.79 14.77 -3.00
C GLY A 135 -1.41 14.26 -4.29
N ILE A 136 -0.89 14.80 -5.39
CA ILE A 136 -1.16 14.33 -6.75
C ILE A 136 0.11 13.71 -7.34
N PHE A 137 -0.05 12.82 -8.31
CA PHE A 137 1.03 12.19 -9.05
C PHE A 137 0.63 11.89 -10.50
#